data_AF-A0A5Y8QKQ6-F1
#
_entry.id   AF-A0A5Y8QKQ6-F1
#
_cell.length_a   1.000
_cell.length_b   1.000
_cell.length_c   1.000
_cell.angle_alpha   90.00
_cell.angle_beta   90.00
_cell.angle_gamma   90.00
#
_symmetry.space_group_name_H-M   'P 1'
#
loop_
_entity.id
_entity.type
_entity.pdbx_description
1 polymer ?
#
loop_
_entity_poly.entity_id
_entity_poly.type
_entity_poly.pdbx_seq_one_letter_code
_entity_poly.pdbx_strand_id
1 'polypeptide(L)'
;MITQIIILYFHKQKLIKNSKISFANTFLKQNASKLNEIQSANSQTLVRSEVLNSTNISNTSNNTNFSISSKTSSPNYDISSEFKNSIYTLKYKQADISNTSTNTAYGYSVDKDGYMGSDFNKAAGLPEDFKIHKSTLDEIKKAAENEPYIADMKQYFGVSEYYTNIDMAETIKQYYNQFNQIVNHTFNDTNKTSFTET
;
A
#
# COMPACT_ATOMS: atom_id res chain seq x y z
N MET A 1 8.96 -47.88 -12.80
CA MET A 1 8.56 -46.86 -11.81
C MET A 1 9.36 -45.56 -11.96
N ILE A 2 10.69 -45.60 -11.98
CA ILE A 2 11.57 -44.41 -12.08
C ILE A 2 11.32 -43.58 -13.36
N THR A 3 11.15 -44.21 -14.52
CA THR A 3 10.92 -43.51 -15.79
C THR A 3 9.63 -42.66 -15.81
N GLN A 4 8.55 -43.13 -15.15
CA GLN A 4 7.28 -42.39 -15.07
C GLN A 4 7.40 -41.14 -14.19
N ILE A 5 8.18 -41.20 -13.10
CA ILE A 5 8.42 -40.05 -12.21
C ILE A 5 9.18 -38.95 -12.95
N ILE A 6 10.20 -39.31 -13.74
CA ILE A 6 10.99 -38.37 -14.53
C ILE A 6 10.12 -37.66 -15.57
N ILE A 7 9.27 -38.39 -16.30
CA ILE A 7 8.35 -37.82 -17.30
C ILE A 7 7.38 -36.81 -16.66
N LEU A 8 6.80 -37.16 -15.50
CA LEU A 8 5.86 -36.29 -14.79
C LEU A 8 6.54 -34.98 -14.32
N TYR A 9 7.78 -35.07 -13.83
CA TYR A 9 8.57 -33.90 -13.44
C TYR A 9 8.80 -32.95 -14.62
N PHE A 10 9.25 -33.46 -15.77
CA PHE A 10 9.47 -32.63 -16.96
C PHE A 10 8.16 -32.03 -17.49
N HIS A 11 7.05 -32.76 -17.42
CA HIS A 11 5.74 -32.25 -17.82
C HIS A 11 5.29 -31.09 -16.91
N LYS A 12 5.46 -31.22 -15.58
CA LYS A 12 5.16 -30.15 -14.62
C LYS A 12 6.01 -28.90 -14.86
N GLN A 13 7.31 -29.07 -15.09
CA GLN A 13 8.21 -27.94 -15.39
C GLN A 13 7.82 -27.25 -16.71
N LYS A 14 7.44 -28.01 -17.74
CA LYS A 14 6.96 -27.47 -19.03
C LYS A 14 5.66 -26.69 -18.85
N LEU A 15 4.70 -27.20 -18.07
CA LEU A 15 3.45 -26.49 -17.76
C LEU A 15 3.68 -25.17 -17.03
N ILE A 16 4.56 -25.17 -16.00
CA ILE A 16 4.91 -23.95 -15.25
C ILE A 16 5.59 -22.91 -16.15
N LYS A 17 6.47 -23.34 -17.05
CA LYS A 17 7.13 -22.41 -17.99
C LYS A 17 6.10 -21.80 -18.96
N ASN A 18 5.18 -22.60 -19.48
CA ASN A 18 4.13 -22.14 -20.39
C ASN A 18 3.15 -21.16 -19.72
N SER A 19 2.80 -21.37 -18.44
CA SER A 19 1.91 -20.47 -17.70
C SER A 19 2.55 -19.10 -17.44
N LYS A 20 3.84 -19.07 -17.08
CA LYS A 20 4.59 -17.80 -16.92
C LYS A 20 4.67 -17.00 -18.23
N ILE A 21 4.89 -17.67 -19.35
CA ILE A 21 4.92 -17.04 -20.68
C ILE A 21 3.54 -16.49 -21.05
N SER A 22 2.46 -17.25 -20.75
CA SER A 22 1.08 -16.81 -20.98
C SER A 22 0.73 -15.54 -20.18
N PHE A 23 1.12 -15.47 -18.91
CA PHE A 23 0.93 -14.28 -18.09
C PHE A 23 1.69 -13.07 -18.66
N ALA A 24 2.97 -13.23 -19.01
CA ALA A 24 3.77 -12.15 -19.58
C ALA A 24 3.17 -11.61 -20.89
N ASN A 25 2.74 -12.51 -21.79
CA ASN A 25 2.09 -12.11 -23.04
C ASN A 25 0.76 -11.38 -22.81
N THR A 26 -0.03 -11.83 -21.84
CA THR A 26 -1.31 -11.19 -21.48
C THR A 26 -1.07 -9.81 -20.89
N PHE A 27 -0.11 -9.67 -19.97
CA PHE A 27 0.26 -8.40 -19.35
C PHE A 27 0.77 -7.39 -20.38
N LEU A 28 1.66 -7.81 -21.27
CA LEU A 28 2.16 -6.95 -22.36
C LEU A 28 1.04 -6.50 -23.30
N LYS A 29 0.12 -7.40 -23.66
CA LYS A 29 -1.04 -7.08 -24.51
C LYS A 29 -1.98 -6.06 -23.83
N GLN A 30 -2.25 -6.24 -22.55
CA GLN A 30 -3.07 -5.31 -21.76
C GLN A 30 -2.43 -3.93 -21.63
N ASN A 31 -1.11 -3.87 -21.45
CA ASN A 31 -0.40 -2.60 -21.37
C ASN A 31 -0.35 -1.87 -22.72
N ALA A 32 -0.18 -2.60 -23.81
CA ALA A 32 -0.22 -2.02 -25.15
C ALA A 32 -1.60 -1.46 -25.50
N SER A 33 -2.69 -2.15 -25.14
CA SER A 33 -4.05 -1.63 -25.38
C SER A 33 -4.35 -0.38 -24.55
N LYS A 34 -3.98 -0.38 -23.27
CA LYS A 34 -4.11 0.81 -22.40
C LYS A 34 -3.34 2.02 -22.95
N LEU A 35 -2.15 1.80 -23.52
CA LEU A 35 -1.37 2.88 -24.12
C LEU A 35 -2.06 3.47 -25.36
N ASN A 36 -2.63 2.62 -26.22
CA ASN A 36 -3.39 3.08 -27.39
C ASN A 36 -4.65 3.85 -26.99
N GLU A 37 -5.35 3.42 -25.93
CA GLU A 37 -6.51 4.14 -25.39
C GLU A 37 -6.13 5.54 -24.89
N ILE A 38 -5.01 5.66 -24.15
CA ILE A 38 -4.50 6.96 -23.68
C ILE A 38 -4.10 7.85 -24.86
N GLN A 39 -3.42 7.30 -25.86
CA GLN A 39 -3.05 8.07 -27.06
C GLN A 39 -4.29 8.57 -27.80
N SER A 40 -5.29 7.72 -28.00
CA SER A 40 -6.56 8.10 -28.63
C SER A 40 -7.31 9.19 -27.84
N ALA A 41 -7.36 9.07 -26.51
CA ALA A 41 -7.99 10.07 -25.65
C ALA A 41 -7.28 11.43 -25.73
N ASN A 42 -5.94 11.42 -25.79
CA ASN A 42 -5.15 12.64 -25.93
C ASN A 42 -5.32 13.27 -27.32
N SER A 43 -5.34 12.49 -28.40
CA SER A 43 -5.60 12.99 -29.75
C SER A 43 -7.00 13.60 -29.88
N GLN A 44 -8.04 12.98 -29.31
CA GLN A 44 -9.39 13.54 -29.31
C GLN A 44 -9.48 14.84 -28.50
N THR A 45 -8.75 14.92 -27.37
CA THR A 45 -8.67 16.16 -26.57
C THR A 45 -7.98 17.29 -27.33
N LEU A 46 -6.90 16.97 -28.05
CA LEU A 46 -6.18 17.93 -28.88
C LEU A 46 -7.07 18.46 -30.02
N VAL A 47 -7.73 17.57 -30.78
CA VAL A 47 -8.65 17.95 -31.85
C VAL A 47 -9.81 18.80 -31.33
N ARG A 48 -10.36 18.46 -30.15
CA ARG A 48 -11.43 19.27 -29.54
C ARG A 48 -10.94 20.67 -29.16
N SER A 49 -9.69 20.81 -28.71
CA SER A 49 -9.08 22.11 -28.40
C SER A 49 -8.81 22.97 -29.65
N GLU A 50 -8.42 22.35 -30.76
CA GLU A 50 -8.19 23.04 -32.04
C GLU A 50 -9.51 23.49 -32.68
N VAL A 51 -10.55 22.64 -32.66
CA VAL A 51 -11.89 23.00 -33.15
C VAL A 51 -12.48 24.15 -32.34
N LEU A 52 -12.38 24.12 -31.01
CA LEU A 52 -12.84 25.23 -30.14
C LEU A 52 -12.10 26.54 -30.40
N ASN A 53 -10.80 26.49 -30.76
CA ASN A 53 -10.03 27.67 -31.14
C ASN A 53 -10.46 28.24 -32.50
N SER A 54 -10.81 27.37 -33.46
CA SER A 54 -11.25 27.79 -34.80
C SER A 54 -12.65 28.43 -34.83
N THR A 55 -13.59 27.97 -34.00
CA THR A 55 -14.96 28.52 -33.92
C THR A 55 -15.00 29.94 -33.34
N ASN A 56 -13.97 30.35 -32.58
CA ASN A 56 -13.83 31.72 -32.07
C ASN A 56 -13.32 32.73 -33.12
N ILE A 57 -12.73 32.25 -34.23
CA ILE A 57 -12.18 33.11 -35.29
C ILE A 57 -13.26 33.47 -36.33
N SER A 58 -14.27 32.62 -36.54
CA SER A 58 -15.33 32.87 -37.54
C SER A 58 -16.40 33.88 -37.11
N ASN A 59 -16.48 34.24 -35.83
CA ASN A 59 -17.49 35.18 -35.31
C ASN A 59 -17.02 36.65 -35.21
N THR A 60 -15.78 36.98 -35.62
CA THR A 60 -15.22 38.35 -35.44
C THR A 60 -14.69 38.98 -36.73
N SER A 61 -15.27 38.67 -37.89
CA SER A 61 -14.98 39.41 -39.13
C SER A 61 -16.08 40.39 -39.47
N ASN A 62 -16.15 41.48 -38.71
CA ASN A 62 -16.64 42.78 -39.18
C ASN A 62 -15.68 43.87 -38.69
N ASN A 63 -14.65 44.15 -39.51
CA ASN A 63 -14.11 45.50 -39.82
C ASN A 63 -13.49 46.34 -38.66
N THR A 64 -12.29 46.93 -38.68
CA THR A 64 -11.07 47.00 -39.51
C THR A 64 -9.93 47.55 -38.62
N ASN A 65 -8.69 47.20 -38.99
CA ASN A 65 -7.45 48.00 -38.94
C ASN A 65 -6.97 48.74 -37.66
N PHE A 66 -5.91 48.12 -37.09
CA PHE A 66 -4.57 48.69 -36.89
C PHE A 66 -4.29 49.66 -35.71
N SER A 67 -3.77 49.10 -34.62
CA SER A 67 -2.37 49.36 -34.18
C SER A 67 -2.00 48.43 -33.03
N ILE A 68 -1.01 47.57 -33.27
CA ILE A 68 -0.38 46.71 -32.27
C ILE A 68 0.61 47.57 -31.49
N SER A 69 0.30 47.86 -30.22
CA SER A 69 1.28 48.30 -29.22
C SER A 69 1.30 47.28 -28.09
N SER A 70 2.32 46.44 -28.09
CA SER A 70 2.60 45.47 -27.03
C SER A 70 2.92 46.18 -25.71
N LYS A 71 1.94 46.28 -24.82
CA LYS A 71 2.17 46.36 -23.37
C LYS A 71 1.51 45.15 -22.73
N THR A 72 2.36 44.24 -22.28
CA THR A 72 2.05 43.00 -21.59
C THR A 72 1.39 43.30 -20.24
N SER A 73 0.07 43.38 -20.21
CA SER A 73 -0.73 43.13 -19.00
C SER A 73 -1.43 41.79 -19.22
N SER A 74 -0.78 40.72 -18.75
CA SER A 74 -1.25 39.34 -18.86
C SER A 74 -2.76 39.24 -18.61
N PRO A 75 -3.57 38.82 -19.60
CA PRO A 75 -4.97 38.53 -19.39
C PRO A 75 -5.07 37.27 -18.53
N ASN A 76 -5.64 37.46 -17.34
CA ASN A 76 -6.06 36.44 -16.40
C ASN A 76 -6.88 35.37 -17.15
N TYR A 77 -6.27 34.20 -17.40
CA TYR A 77 -6.94 33.08 -18.04
C TYR A 77 -7.92 32.49 -17.03
N ASP A 78 -9.22 32.68 -17.26
CA ASP A 78 -10.24 32.07 -16.44
C ASP A 78 -10.33 30.58 -16.78
N ILE A 79 -9.42 29.81 -16.17
CA ILE A 79 -9.42 28.35 -16.23
C ILE A 79 -10.80 27.90 -15.73
N SER A 80 -11.56 27.22 -16.61
CA SER A 80 -12.90 26.71 -16.32
C SER A 80 -12.98 26.07 -14.93
N SER A 81 -14.07 26.36 -14.20
CA SER A 81 -14.32 25.90 -12.83
C SER A 81 -14.23 24.37 -12.69
N GLU A 82 -14.52 23.62 -13.75
CA GLU A 82 -14.41 22.17 -13.82
C GLU A 82 -12.96 21.67 -13.80
N PHE A 83 -12.04 22.35 -14.49
CA PHE A 83 -10.60 22.02 -14.42
C PHE A 83 -9.98 22.45 -13.10
N LYS A 84 -10.36 23.64 -12.57
CA LYS A 84 -9.96 24.07 -11.21
C LYS A 84 -10.41 23.04 -10.17
N ASN A 85 -11.65 22.56 -10.21
CA ASN A 85 -12.16 21.52 -9.29
C ASN A 85 -11.39 20.21 -9.39
N SER A 86 -10.95 19.79 -10.58
CA SER A 86 -10.14 18.57 -10.75
C SER A 86 -8.74 18.69 -10.14
N ILE A 87 -8.08 19.86 -10.27
CA ILE A 87 -6.78 20.12 -9.64
C ILE A 87 -6.91 20.29 -8.13
N TYR A 88 -7.97 20.94 -7.63
CA TYR A 88 -8.22 21.04 -6.20
C TYR A 88 -8.56 19.67 -5.59
N THR A 89 -9.41 18.85 -6.22
CA THR A 89 -9.72 17.49 -5.71
C THR A 89 -8.51 16.56 -5.72
N LEU A 90 -7.59 16.67 -6.68
CA LEU A 90 -6.32 15.93 -6.68
C LEU A 90 -5.35 16.47 -5.61
N LYS A 91 -5.24 17.79 -5.44
CA LYS A 91 -4.36 18.43 -4.46
C LYS A 91 -4.82 18.19 -3.02
N TYR A 92 -6.14 18.13 -2.75
CA TYR A 92 -6.69 17.80 -1.43
C TYR A 92 -6.71 16.29 -1.14
N LYS A 93 -6.92 15.42 -2.14
CA LYS A 93 -6.72 13.98 -1.95
C LYS A 93 -5.26 13.63 -1.67
N GLN A 94 -4.30 14.36 -2.23
CA GLN A 94 -2.87 14.15 -1.95
C GLN A 94 -2.44 14.78 -0.61
N ALA A 95 -3.01 15.94 -0.23
CA ALA A 95 -2.66 16.65 1.01
C ALA A 95 -3.17 15.96 2.29
N ASP A 96 -4.31 15.26 2.24
CA ASP A 96 -4.77 14.42 3.37
C ASP A 96 -3.93 13.13 3.53
N ILE A 97 -3.28 12.67 2.45
CA ILE A 97 -2.38 11.51 2.47
C ILE A 97 -0.95 11.93 2.88
N SER A 98 -0.51 13.16 2.57
CA SER A 98 0.85 13.62 2.89
C SER A 98 1.05 14.09 4.33
N ASN A 99 -0.03 14.33 5.08
CA ASN A 99 0.05 14.76 6.49
C ASN A 99 -0.48 13.72 7.49
N THR A 100 -1.04 12.63 6.99
CA THR A 100 -1.20 11.41 7.79
C THR A 100 0.00 10.54 7.44
N SER A 101 1.13 10.77 8.11
CA SER A 101 2.05 9.65 8.34
C SER A 101 1.19 8.59 8.99
N THR A 102 0.67 7.63 8.21
CA THR A 102 0.10 6.43 8.79
C THR A 102 1.28 5.79 9.46
N ASN A 103 1.51 6.12 10.73
CA ASN A 103 2.60 5.56 11.49
C ASN A 103 2.40 4.06 11.37
N THR A 104 3.31 3.38 10.69
CA THR A 104 3.25 1.94 10.55
C THR A 104 4.37 1.33 11.36
N ALA A 105 4.09 0.20 12.02
CA ALA A 105 5.09 -0.61 12.67
C ALA A 105 4.86 -2.06 12.27
N TYR A 106 5.95 -2.77 11.95
CA TYR A 106 5.91 -4.19 11.56
C TYR A 106 4.94 -4.50 10.40
N GLY A 107 4.65 -3.52 9.55
CA GLY A 107 3.72 -3.67 8.42
C GLY A 107 2.24 -3.38 8.74
N TYR A 108 1.93 -2.89 9.93
CA TYR A 108 0.56 -2.60 10.38
C TYR A 108 0.41 -1.15 10.83
N SER A 109 -0.83 -0.67 10.89
CA SER A 109 -1.16 0.68 11.32
C SER A 109 -0.88 0.92 12.82
N VAL A 110 -0.56 2.16 13.16
CA VAL A 110 -0.32 2.65 14.52
C VAL A 110 -1.09 3.95 14.68
N ASP A 111 -1.82 4.08 15.77
CA ASP A 111 -2.57 5.29 16.08
C ASP A 111 -1.65 6.45 16.53
N LYS A 112 -2.27 7.62 16.76
CA LYS A 112 -1.56 8.82 17.18
C LYS A 112 -0.87 8.70 18.55
N ASP A 113 -1.33 7.77 19.39
CA ASP A 113 -0.84 7.55 20.75
C ASP A 113 0.19 6.41 20.79
N GLY A 114 0.52 5.82 19.63
CA GLY A 114 1.52 4.77 19.49
C GLY A 114 0.99 3.35 19.68
N TYR A 115 -0.32 3.15 19.80
CA TYR A 115 -0.93 1.81 19.87
C TYR A 115 -1.11 1.20 18.48
N MET A 116 -0.90 -0.11 18.39
CA MET A 116 -1.14 -0.88 17.19
C MET A 116 -2.61 -0.86 16.81
N GLY A 117 -2.90 -0.74 15.51
CA GLY A 117 -4.26 -0.63 14.98
C GLY A 117 -4.99 -1.96 14.85
N SER A 118 -6.26 -1.87 14.44
CA SER A 118 -7.15 -3.03 14.31
C SER A 118 -6.71 -4.04 13.25
N ASP A 119 -5.93 -3.61 12.25
CA ASP A 119 -5.31 -4.47 11.26
C ASP A 119 -4.27 -5.42 11.90
N PHE A 120 -3.46 -4.92 12.84
CA PHE A 120 -2.58 -5.74 13.65
C PHE A 120 -3.36 -6.72 14.53
N ASN A 121 -4.38 -6.24 15.25
CA ASN A 121 -5.20 -7.09 16.14
C ASN A 121 -5.83 -8.25 15.36
N LYS A 122 -6.36 -7.98 14.16
CA LYS A 122 -6.94 -9.00 13.29
C LYS A 122 -5.91 -10.03 12.84
N ALA A 123 -4.70 -9.59 12.46
CA ALA A 123 -3.63 -10.50 12.05
C ALA A 123 -3.11 -11.36 13.23
N ALA A 124 -3.04 -10.76 14.42
CA ALA A 124 -2.58 -11.43 15.64
C ALA A 124 -3.68 -12.24 16.35
N GLY A 125 -4.94 -12.22 15.87
CA GLY A 125 -6.06 -12.91 16.52
C GLY A 125 -6.43 -12.34 17.89
N LEU A 126 -6.17 -11.05 18.11
CA LEU A 126 -6.49 -10.33 19.34
C LEU A 126 -7.91 -9.77 19.30
N PRO A 127 -8.55 -9.50 20.46
CA PRO A 127 -9.79 -8.73 20.52
C PRO A 127 -9.71 -7.41 19.77
N GLU A 128 -10.82 -6.94 19.19
CA GLU A 128 -10.84 -5.74 18.35
C GLU A 128 -10.38 -4.48 19.11
N ASP A 129 -10.75 -4.39 20.39
CA ASP A 129 -10.42 -3.30 21.31
C ASP A 129 -9.09 -3.51 22.08
N PHE A 130 -8.36 -4.59 21.79
CA PHE A 130 -7.08 -4.87 22.43
C PHE A 130 -6.07 -3.76 22.13
N LYS A 131 -5.41 -3.26 23.18
CA LYS A 131 -4.41 -2.19 23.07
C LYS A 131 -3.03 -2.70 23.41
N ILE A 132 -2.13 -2.68 22.42
CA ILE A 132 -0.71 -2.92 22.60
C ILE A 132 0.07 -1.77 21.97
N HIS A 133 0.98 -1.18 22.75
CA HIS A 133 1.79 -0.06 22.27
C HIS A 133 2.97 -0.58 21.43
N LYS A 134 3.37 0.14 20.38
CA LYS A 134 4.52 -0.24 19.53
C LYS A 134 5.79 -0.50 20.35
N SER A 135 6.06 0.33 21.36
CA SER A 135 7.26 0.16 22.20
C SER A 135 7.28 -1.18 22.95
N THR A 136 6.12 -1.76 23.27
CA THR A 136 6.04 -3.09 23.85
C THR A 136 6.55 -4.14 22.87
N LEU A 137 6.18 -4.02 21.58
CA LEU A 137 6.69 -4.91 20.53
C LEU A 137 8.19 -4.69 20.27
N ASP A 138 8.67 -3.44 20.35
CA ASP A 138 10.09 -3.11 20.22
C ASP A 138 10.91 -3.80 21.33
N GLU A 139 10.44 -3.75 22.57
CA GLU A 139 11.11 -4.41 23.70
C GLU A 139 11.06 -5.95 23.58
N ILE A 140 9.97 -6.52 23.05
CA ILE A 140 9.91 -7.96 22.76
C ILE A 140 10.96 -8.37 21.72
N LYS A 141 11.08 -7.63 20.60
CA LYS A 141 12.14 -7.86 19.59
C LYS A 141 13.52 -7.77 20.23
N LYS A 142 13.75 -6.71 21.03
CA LYS A 142 15.03 -6.47 21.69
C LYS A 142 15.38 -7.55 22.70
N ALA A 143 14.42 -8.05 23.47
CA ALA A 143 14.62 -9.17 24.40
C ALA A 143 15.02 -10.43 23.63
N ALA A 144 14.28 -10.79 22.57
CA ALA A 144 14.58 -11.95 21.73
C ALA A 144 15.97 -11.87 21.08
N GLU A 145 16.42 -10.68 20.67
CA GLU A 145 17.74 -10.48 20.08
C GLU A 145 18.89 -10.49 21.08
N ASN A 146 18.61 -10.31 22.38
CA ASN A 146 19.63 -10.24 23.43
C ASN A 146 19.61 -11.47 24.35
N GLU A 147 18.85 -12.51 24.01
CA GLU A 147 18.98 -13.83 24.63
C GLU A 147 20.45 -14.29 24.57
N PRO A 148 21.06 -14.80 25.65
CA PRO A 148 22.49 -15.07 25.72
C PRO A 148 23.02 -15.92 24.57
N TYR A 149 22.30 -16.99 24.22
CA TYR A 149 22.63 -17.86 23.10
C TYR A 149 22.61 -17.12 21.75
N ILE A 150 21.63 -16.24 21.55
CA ILE A 150 21.48 -15.44 20.34
C ILE A 150 22.57 -14.37 20.26
N ALA A 151 22.90 -13.72 21.37
CA ALA A 151 23.98 -12.75 21.46
C ALA A 151 25.34 -13.35 21.08
N ASP A 152 25.65 -14.54 21.61
CA ASP A 152 26.87 -15.28 21.29
C ASP A 152 26.92 -15.65 19.79
N MET A 153 25.79 -16.08 19.21
CA MET A 153 25.71 -16.35 17.78
C MET A 153 25.91 -15.10 16.92
N LYS A 154 25.31 -13.96 17.29
CA LYS A 154 25.54 -12.69 16.58
C LYS A 154 27.02 -12.33 16.54
N GLN A 155 27.71 -12.48 17.67
CA GLN A 155 29.14 -12.24 17.76
C GLN A 155 29.94 -13.24 16.90
N TYR A 156 29.60 -14.52 16.94
CA TYR A 156 30.25 -15.56 16.15
C TYR A 156 30.12 -15.33 14.63
N PHE A 157 28.93 -14.96 14.16
CA PHE A 157 28.66 -14.71 12.74
C PHE A 157 29.00 -13.27 12.30
N GLY A 158 29.36 -12.38 13.23
CA GLY A 158 29.69 -10.98 12.93
C GLY A 158 28.51 -10.16 12.41
N VAL A 159 27.29 -10.48 12.86
CA VAL A 159 26.05 -9.80 12.44
C VAL A 159 25.48 -8.93 13.56
N SER A 160 24.89 -7.78 13.22
CA SER A 160 24.29 -6.86 14.19
C SER A 160 22.93 -7.33 14.71
N GLU A 161 22.17 -8.03 13.87
CA GLU A 161 20.86 -8.58 14.18
C GLU A 161 20.86 -10.07 13.82
N TYR A 162 20.27 -10.88 14.70
CA TYR A 162 20.17 -12.33 14.45
C TYR A 162 19.00 -12.67 13.52
N TYR A 163 17.89 -11.94 13.65
CA TYR A 163 16.70 -12.13 12.84
C TYR A 163 16.65 -11.08 11.73
N THR A 164 16.53 -11.50 10.47
CA THR A 164 16.39 -10.57 9.35
C THR A 164 14.98 -9.97 9.28
N ASN A 165 13.96 -10.77 9.61
CA ASN A 165 12.55 -10.38 9.65
C ASN A 165 11.84 -11.18 10.75
N ILE A 166 10.93 -10.55 11.47
CA ILE A 166 10.06 -11.21 12.46
C ILE A 166 8.61 -10.88 12.07
N ASP A 167 7.80 -11.92 11.87
CA ASP A 167 6.35 -11.74 11.77
C ASP A 167 5.79 -11.47 13.17
N MET A 168 5.71 -10.19 13.52
CA MET A 168 5.32 -9.75 14.85
C MET A 168 3.86 -10.12 15.16
N ALA A 169 2.97 -10.10 14.17
CA ALA A 169 1.57 -10.47 14.38
C ALA A 169 1.44 -11.96 14.68
N GLU A 170 2.08 -12.83 13.89
CA GLU A 170 2.05 -14.28 14.14
C GLU A 170 2.77 -14.63 15.46
N THR A 171 3.82 -13.90 15.82
CA THR A 171 4.52 -14.05 17.10
C THR A 171 3.60 -13.72 18.28
N ILE A 172 2.93 -12.56 18.26
CA ILE A 172 1.99 -12.16 19.32
C ILE A 172 0.78 -13.10 19.38
N LYS A 173 0.28 -13.58 18.25
CA LYS A 173 -0.77 -14.60 18.19
C LYS A 173 -0.40 -15.87 18.94
N GLN A 174 0.82 -16.38 18.75
CA GLN A 174 1.30 -17.56 19.47
C GLN A 174 1.35 -17.34 20.98
N TYR A 175 1.83 -16.19 21.44
CA TYR A 175 1.84 -15.85 22.87
C TYR A 175 0.43 -15.69 23.44
N TYR A 176 -0.46 -15.01 22.72
CA TYR A 176 -1.84 -14.83 23.14
C TYR A 176 -2.61 -16.16 23.23
N ASN A 177 -2.38 -17.07 22.27
CA ASN A 177 -2.94 -18.41 22.31
C ASN A 177 -2.46 -19.22 23.51
N GLN A 178 -1.19 -19.09 23.92
CA GLN A 178 -0.68 -19.74 25.13
C GLN A 178 -1.31 -19.15 26.39
N PHE A 179 -1.41 -17.82 26.47
CA PHE A 179 -2.09 -17.13 27.56
C PHE A 179 -3.54 -17.62 27.70
N ASN A 180 -4.30 -17.64 26.61
CA ASN A 180 -5.69 -18.13 26.61
C ASN A 180 -5.79 -19.60 27.04
N GLN A 181 -4.87 -20.47 26.61
CA GLN A 181 -4.85 -21.86 27.06
C GLN A 181 -4.66 -21.98 28.56
N ILE A 182 -3.72 -21.20 29.14
CA ILE A 182 -3.47 -21.20 30.58
C ILE A 182 -4.69 -20.68 31.32
N VAL A 183 -5.25 -19.53 30.93
CA VAL A 183 -6.45 -18.95 31.55
C VAL A 183 -7.62 -19.93 31.52
N ASN A 184 -7.89 -20.55 30.38
CA ASN A 184 -8.98 -21.50 30.23
C ASN A 184 -8.78 -22.75 31.09
N HIS A 185 -7.55 -23.24 31.16
CA HIS A 185 -7.21 -24.38 31.99
C HIS A 185 -7.30 -24.07 33.49
N THR A 186 -6.86 -22.88 33.91
CA THR A 186 -6.83 -22.48 35.32
C THR A 186 -8.21 -22.09 35.85
N PHE A 187 -9.04 -21.45 35.02
CA PHE A 187 -10.29 -20.83 35.49
C PHE A 187 -11.57 -21.44 34.91
N ASN A 188 -11.48 -22.42 34.00
CA ASN A 188 -12.61 -23.07 33.32
C ASN A 188 -13.60 -22.13 32.61
N ASP A 189 -13.25 -20.87 32.40
CA ASP A 189 -14.11 -19.89 31.73
C ASP A 189 -13.28 -18.85 30.97
N THR A 190 -13.53 -18.78 29.65
CA THR A 190 -12.94 -17.82 28.70
C THR A 190 -13.48 -16.40 28.90
N ASN A 191 -14.62 -16.25 29.58
CA ASN A 191 -15.33 -14.97 29.75
C ASN A 191 -15.22 -14.43 31.18
N LYS A 192 -14.36 -15.02 32.03
CA LYS A 192 -14.20 -14.54 33.41
C LYS A 192 -13.51 -13.18 33.41
N THR A 193 -14.29 -12.11 33.51
CA THR A 193 -13.79 -10.72 33.51
C THR A 193 -13.34 -10.22 34.89
N SER A 194 -13.38 -11.04 35.93
CA SER A 194 -12.98 -10.65 37.28
C SER A 194 -12.44 -11.83 38.10
N PHE A 195 -11.49 -11.55 38.99
CA PHE A 195 -11.06 -12.49 40.02
C PHE A 195 -11.88 -12.26 41.28
N THR A 196 -12.57 -13.28 41.78
CA THR A 196 -13.11 -13.28 43.14
C THR A 196 -12.06 -13.85 44.07
N GLU A 197 -11.71 -13.10 45.11
CA GLU A 197 -10.90 -13.60 46.21
C GLU A 197 -11.65 -14.78 46.88
N THR A 198 -10.94 -15.89 47.06
CA THR A 198 -11.38 -17.03 47.90
C THR A 198 -10.78 -16.92 49.29
#